data_AF-A0A1X9YZL8-F1
#
_entry.id   AF-A0A1X9YZL8-F1
#
_cell.length_a   1.000
_cell.length_b   1.000
_cell.length_c   1.000
_cell.angle_alpha   90.00
_cell.angle_beta   90.00
_cell.angle_gamma   90.00
#
_symmetry.space_group_name_H-M   'P 1'
#
loop_
_entity.id
_entity.type
_entity.pdbx_description
1 polymer ?
#
loop_
_entity_poly.entity_id
_entity_poly.type
_entity_poly.pdbx_seq_one_letter_code
_entity_poly.pdbx_strand_id
1 'polypeptide(L)'
;MKKNTLLVLLLAALISSSCKKMAETQSSSSNGQVTKLVADPVFTSDHDKNLTVVYFIPNDNDTIPGWKTRLGAILLRAQQFYGEQMQARGYGFKTFGLLRDTAAKQVKIIVINGSQPKANYPYEGGSTAVAAEVNAYKATHPADFTSDHVLVIMPAASYDANGEPGGVPFYGTGRWDYALDYPDFDLQYLGQNTTLGNRATKWIGGMFHEMGHGLNLPHNKELVSQKNDPNFGTTLMGGGNYTYGKSPTFLSPADCAILNVNQVFQTSSSITYYTAVSATIKRIYSSYNVTSGNIIVSGKFQSNTPVTNIVYYLDPNVNNEGVGTNKDYNANTWKSDVIGTDSFYVQVPIAEMQVKGTTPYELKVKLVHQNGTVFQTIYPFDFVNNVPVIDITSDMDKTGWSVIGQSSQEGSYPATNLIDENQSTYWRSRHTSSPASLPHTFRVDMGSVKTLNGFTLSQRVDGLKTVKNIEVQLSNNPTTNFVTVGTFEVPNNNRKTKFPFSAPQTARYFRLVVTSNWDGTNDSGIGEVGMF
;
A
#
# COMPACT_ATOMS: atom_id res chain seq x y z
N MET A 1 92.96 13.33 9.77
CA MET A 1 91.75 14.21 9.76
C MET A 1 90.61 13.39 9.17
N LYS A 2 89.52 12.98 9.80
CA LYS A 2 88.91 13.06 11.15
C LYS A 2 88.91 11.62 11.71
N LYS A 3 89.54 11.29 12.86
CA LYS A 3 89.01 11.31 14.25
C LYS A 3 87.65 10.58 14.37
N ASN A 4 87.39 9.63 15.28
CA ASN A 4 88.14 8.97 16.35
C ASN A 4 87.15 7.97 17.03
N THR A 5 87.60 6.76 17.40
CA THR A 5 87.39 6.04 18.70
C THR A 5 85.95 5.87 19.30
N LEU A 6 85.57 4.84 20.06
CA LEU A 6 86.28 3.97 21.00
C LEU A 6 85.38 2.74 21.36
N LEU A 7 86.07 1.65 21.65
CA LEU A 7 85.72 0.39 22.32
C LEU A 7 85.18 0.59 23.76
N VAL A 8 84.19 -0.20 24.23
CA VAL A 8 84.14 -0.72 25.63
C VAL A 8 83.36 -2.04 25.69
N LEU A 9 84.07 -3.12 26.04
CA LEU A 9 83.55 -4.37 26.59
C LEU A 9 83.24 -4.19 28.09
N LEU A 10 82.21 -4.85 28.61
CA LEU A 10 82.23 -5.35 29.98
C LEU A 10 81.38 -6.62 30.11
N LEU A 11 82.10 -7.73 30.32
CA LEU A 11 81.60 -9.04 30.69
C LEU A 11 81.94 -9.24 32.17
N ALA A 12 81.00 -9.71 32.98
CA ALA A 12 81.31 -10.32 34.28
C ALA A 12 80.37 -11.52 34.54
N ALA A 13 81.00 -12.69 34.40
CA ALA A 13 80.67 -14.04 34.88
C ALA A 13 80.49 -14.09 36.42
N LEU A 14 80.01 -15.13 37.13
CA LEU A 14 79.58 -16.54 36.98
C LEU A 14 78.92 -16.88 38.37
N ILE A 15 78.06 -17.89 38.58
CA ILE A 15 78.30 -19.28 39.04
C ILE A 15 76.88 -19.74 39.52
N SER A 16 76.11 -20.66 38.94
CA SER A 16 76.17 -22.12 38.72
C SER A 16 75.86 -23.04 39.93
N SER A 17 74.80 -23.86 39.78
CA SER A 17 74.56 -25.18 40.40
C SER A 17 73.43 -25.85 39.60
N SER A 18 73.69 -26.63 38.56
CA SER A 18 74.12 -28.05 38.48
C SER A 18 72.96 -29.06 38.55
N CYS A 19 72.58 -29.60 37.38
CA CYS A 19 72.29 -31.02 37.17
C CYS A 19 72.53 -31.38 35.68
N LYS A 20 73.19 -32.52 35.44
CA LYS A 20 73.87 -32.88 34.18
C LYS A 20 72.96 -33.57 33.14
N LYS A 21 73.35 -33.29 31.89
CA LYS A 21 72.88 -33.67 30.55
C LYS A 21 72.97 -35.16 30.18
N MET A 22 72.07 -35.62 29.32
CA MET A 22 72.38 -36.42 28.11
C MET A 22 71.75 -35.73 26.89
N ALA A 23 72.45 -35.80 25.76
CA ALA A 23 72.22 -34.97 24.58
C ALA A 23 71.20 -35.58 23.61
N GLU A 24 70.40 -34.75 22.95
CA GLU A 24 69.87 -35.05 21.62
C GLU A 24 69.47 -33.77 20.88
N THR A 25 69.72 -33.78 19.58
CA THR A 25 69.78 -32.61 18.69
C THR A 25 68.47 -32.49 17.91
N GLN A 26 67.88 -31.29 18.02
CA GLN A 26 66.92 -30.61 17.12
C GLN A 26 65.69 -31.37 16.59
N SER A 27 64.51 -30.93 17.03
CA SER A 27 63.39 -30.66 16.12
C SER A 27 62.50 -29.55 16.69
N SER A 28 62.16 -28.59 15.83
CA SER A 28 61.40 -27.36 16.04
C SER A 28 60.03 -27.56 16.72
N SER A 29 59.79 -26.86 17.84
CA SER A 29 58.46 -26.71 18.44
C SER A 29 57.88 -25.34 18.10
N SER A 30 56.75 -25.37 17.39
CA SER A 30 55.89 -24.23 17.03
C SER A 30 55.39 -23.48 18.27
N ASN A 31 55.68 -22.17 18.34
CA ASN A 31 54.96 -21.26 19.24
C ASN A 31 53.51 -21.14 18.75
N GLY A 32 52.59 -21.80 19.46
CA GLY A 32 51.16 -21.64 19.24
C GLY A 32 50.71 -20.22 19.57
N GLN A 33 50.40 -19.45 18.53
CA GLN A 33 49.49 -18.31 18.68
C GLN A 33 48.12 -18.85 19.07
N VAL A 34 47.69 -18.57 20.29
CA VAL A 34 46.29 -18.73 20.69
C VAL A 34 45.49 -17.69 19.90
N THR A 35 44.94 -18.10 18.76
CA THR A 35 43.85 -17.37 18.11
C THR A 35 42.67 -17.39 19.05
N LYS A 36 42.37 -16.23 19.64
CA LYS A 36 41.13 -16.00 20.37
C LYS A 36 40.00 -16.22 19.37
N LEU A 37 39.30 -17.35 19.47
CA LEU A 37 38.06 -17.59 18.73
C LEU A 37 37.12 -16.43 19.09
N VAL A 38 36.92 -15.51 18.15
CA VAL A 38 35.85 -14.52 18.27
C VAL A 38 34.57 -15.34 18.17
N ALA A 39 33.83 -15.43 19.28
CA ALA A 39 32.52 -16.07 19.26
C ALA A 39 31.66 -15.40 18.18
N ASP A 40 30.88 -16.20 17.44
CA ASP A 40 29.98 -15.65 16.43
C ASP A 40 29.12 -14.55 17.05
N PRO A 41 28.92 -13.42 16.36
CA PRO A 41 28.10 -12.33 16.87
C PRO A 41 26.68 -12.84 17.17
N VAL A 42 26.25 -12.65 18.41
CA VAL A 42 24.90 -13.02 18.84
C VAL A 42 23.96 -11.89 18.46
N PHE A 43 23.21 -12.08 17.38
CA PHE A 43 22.17 -11.14 16.96
C PHE A 43 20.87 -11.40 17.71
N THR A 44 20.34 -10.37 18.36
CA THR A 44 19.07 -10.42 19.11
C THR A 44 18.11 -9.35 18.65
N SER A 45 16.82 -9.53 18.93
CA SER A 45 15.78 -8.53 18.72
C SER A 45 14.77 -8.60 19.86
N ASP A 46 14.13 -7.48 20.15
CA ASP A 46 12.94 -7.37 21.00
C ASP A 46 11.64 -7.71 20.23
N HIS A 47 11.77 -8.07 18.94
CA HIS A 47 10.67 -8.50 18.07
C HIS A 47 10.76 -9.99 17.71
N ASP A 48 9.63 -10.70 17.82
CA ASP A 48 9.47 -12.07 17.31
C ASP A 48 9.59 -12.13 15.78
N LYS A 49 9.20 -11.04 15.10
CA LYS A 49 9.18 -10.89 13.65
C LYS A 49 10.01 -9.67 13.24
N ASN A 50 11.02 -9.89 12.41
CA ASN A 50 12.00 -8.87 12.05
C ASN A 50 12.03 -8.64 10.54
N LEU A 51 12.30 -7.40 10.13
CA LEU A 51 12.66 -7.12 8.75
C LEU A 51 13.95 -7.90 8.43
N THR A 52 13.88 -8.76 7.42
CA THR A 52 15.05 -9.50 6.94
C THR A 52 15.84 -8.60 6.02
N VAL A 53 17.15 -8.42 6.28
CA VAL A 53 18.01 -7.60 5.43
C VAL A 53 19.00 -8.49 4.70
N VAL A 54 18.99 -8.42 3.37
CA VAL A 54 19.87 -9.18 2.49
C VAL A 54 20.79 -8.21 1.74
N TYR A 55 22.10 -8.50 1.73
CA TYR A 55 23.05 -7.90 0.79
C TYR A 55 23.31 -8.92 -0.33
N PHE A 56 22.73 -8.67 -1.50
CA PHE A 56 22.77 -9.57 -2.65
C PHE A 56 23.85 -9.13 -3.63
N ILE A 57 24.80 -10.02 -3.92
CA ILE A 57 26.01 -9.71 -4.69
C ILE A 57 26.02 -10.55 -5.97
N PRO A 58 25.83 -9.96 -7.17
CA PRO A 58 26.02 -10.68 -8.44
C PRO A 58 27.43 -11.31 -8.54
N ASN A 59 27.57 -12.40 -9.29
CA ASN A 59 28.83 -13.19 -9.30
C ASN A 59 30.05 -12.46 -9.90
N ASP A 60 29.82 -11.35 -10.60
CA ASP A 60 30.83 -10.48 -11.22
C ASP A 60 31.01 -9.14 -10.47
N ASN A 61 30.40 -9.00 -9.30
CA ASN A 61 30.56 -7.86 -8.40
C ASN A 61 31.32 -8.27 -7.11
N ASP A 62 31.89 -7.27 -6.46
CA ASP A 62 32.39 -7.37 -5.08
C ASP A 62 31.51 -6.51 -4.16
N THR A 63 31.68 -6.71 -2.86
CA THR A 63 31.16 -5.83 -1.83
C THR A 63 31.80 -4.44 -1.87
N ILE A 64 31.07 -3.44 -1.39
CA ILE A 64 31.59 -2.08 -1.29
C ILE A 64 32.28 -1.88 0.07
N PRO A 65 33.48 -1.26 0.13
CA PRO A 65 34.17 -1.03 1.40
C PRO A 65 33.28 -0.41 2.48
N GLY A 66 33.35 -0.97 3.69
CA GLY A 66 32.60 -0.50 4.85
C GLY A 66 31.07 -0.71 4.81
N TRP A 67 30.54 -1.45 3.82
CA TRP A 67 29.09 -1.62 3.62
C TRP A 67 28.33 -2.04 4.89
N LYS A 68 28.87 -2.97 5.68
CA LYS A 68 28.22 -3.44 6.93
C LYS A 68 27.94 -2.29 7.89
N THR A 69 28.92 -1.41 8.08
CA THR A 69 28.81 -0.27 8.98
C THR A 69 27.89 0.81 8.41
N ARG A 70 28.06 1.15 7.13
CA ARG A 70 27.26 2.19 6.46
C ARG A 70 25.79 1.80 6.40
N LEU A 71 25.48 0.62 5.88
CA LEU A 71 24.11 0.11 5.80
C LEU A 71 23.50 -0.09 7.19
N GLY A 72 24.27 -0.63 8.14
CA GLY A 72 23.83 -0.75 9.53
C GLY A 72 23.38 0.59 10.10
N ALA A 73 24.19 1.64 9.97
CA ALA A 73 23.83 2.98 10.44
C ALA A 73 22.58 3.54 9.74
N ILE A 74 22.48 3.38 8.42
CA ILE A 74 21.31 3.81 7.64
C ILE A 74 20.03 3.10 8.10
N LEU A 75 20.08 1.79 8.34
CA LEU A 75 18.96 0.97 8.82
C LEU A 75 18.53 1.36 10.25
N LEU A 76 19.49 1.64 11.13
CA LEU A 76 19.19 2.15 12.48
C LEU A 76 18.53 3.52 12.40
N ARG A 77 18.97 4.38 11.48
CA ARG A 77 18.35 5.69 11.25
C ARG A 77 16.94 5.57 10.67
N ALA A 78 16.72 4.61 9.76
CA ALA A 78 15.38 4.28 9.26
C ALA A 78 14.47 3.84 10.42
N GLN A 79 14.93 2.90 11.25
CA GLN A 79 14.15 2.42 12.38
C GLN A 79 13.78 3.56 13.34
N GLN A 80 14.72 4.47 13.62
CA GLN A 80 14.46 5.66 14.43
C GLN A 80 13.41 6.56 13.79
N PHE A 81 13.56 6.90 12.50
CA PHE A 81 12.60 7.75 11.78
C PHE A 81 11.18 7.17 11.85
N TYR A 82 11.00 5.90 11.49
CA TYR A 82 9.69 5.24 11.53
C TYR A 82 9.11 5.22 12.96
N GLY A 83 9.94 4.98 13.98
CA GLY A 83 9.54 5.02 15.39
C GLY A 83 9.08 6.41 15.86
N GLU A 84 9.84 7.45 15.51
CA GLU A 84 9.50 8.86 15.81
C GLU A 84 8.20 9.27 15.13
N GLN A 85 7.98 8.84 13.88
CA GLN A 85 6.73 9.11 13.15
C GLN A 85 5.52 8.41 13.80
N MET A 86 5.68 7.15 14.23
CA MET A 86 4.63 6.42 14.95
C MET A 86 4.30 7.10 16.28
N GLN A 87 5.32 7.54 17.02
CA GLN A 87 5.16 8.26 18.28
C GLN A 87 4.43 9.60 18.07
N ALA A 88 4.82 10.36 17.05
CA ALA A 88 4.21 11.63 16.68
C ALA A 88 2.74 11.51 16.20
N ARG A 89 2.24 10.29 16.00
CA ARG A 89 0.83 10.00 15.66
C ARG A 89 0.07 9.25 16.76
N GLY A 90 0.65 9.18 17.95
CA GLY A 90 -0.02 8.64 19.14
C GLY A 90 0.03 7.12 19.30
N TYR A 91 0.83 6.41 18.51
CA TYR A 91 1.00 4.95 18.64
C TYR A 91 2.12 4.56 19.62
N GLY A 92 2.76 5.54 20.28
CA GLY A 92 4.00 5.33 21.02
C GLY A 92 5.20 5.09 20.11
N PHE A 93 6.39 4.92 20.68
CA PHE A 93 7.58 4.58 19.91
C PHE A 93 7.49 3.12 19.45
N LYS A 94 6.88 2.91 18.29
CA LYS A 94 6.67 1.62 17.66
C LYS A 94 7.37 1.61 16.30
N THR A 95 8.18 0.61 16.02
CA THR A 95 9.00 0.57 14.81
C THR A 95 9.23 -0.86 14.36
N PHE A 96 9.81 -1.07 13.17
CA PHE A 96 10.06 -2.41 12.66
C PHE A 96 11.21 -3.11 13.41
N GLY A 97 11.06 -4.41 13.67
CA GLY A 97 12.08 -5.25 14.29
C GLY A 97 13.32 -5.43 13.41
N LEU A 98 14.49 -5.43 14.03
CA LEU A 98 15.78 -5.73 13.41
C LEU A 98 16.61 -6.61 14.34
N LEU A 99 17.20 -7.68 13.80
CA LEU A 99 18.20 -8.47 14.51
C LEU A 99 19.51 -7.67 14.59
N ARG A 100 20.05 -7.51 15.80
CA ARG A 100 21.18 -6.63 16.11
C ARG A 100 22.21 -7.28 17.01
N ASP A 101 23.46 -6.96 16.76
CA ASP A 101 24.51 -7.04 17.76
C ASP A 101 24.59 -5.66 18.44
N THR A 102 24.05 -5.58 19.65
CA THR A 102 24.02 -4.33 20.42
C THR A 102 25.41 -3.85 20.85
N ALA A 103 26.37 -4.77 21.04
CA ALA A 103 27.72 -4.42 21.44
C ALA A 103 28.51 -3.85 20.25
N ALA A 104 28.39 -4.47 19.09
CA ALA A 104 29.03 -4.03 17.85
C ALA A 104 28.28 -2.88 17.14
N LYS A 105 27.06 -2.55 17.59
CA LYS A 105 26.12 -1.61 16.91
C LYS A 105 25.89 -2.00 15.45
N GLN A 106 25.78 -3.30 15.19
CA GLN A 106 25.59 -3.85 13.84
C GLN A 106 24.19 -4.46 13.68
N VAL A 107 23.64 -4.33 12.48
CA VAL A 107 22.41 -5.03 12.06
C VAL A 107 22.83 -6.35 11.42
N LYS A 108 22.07 -7.42 11.65
CA LYS A 108 22.25 -8.69 10.93
C LYS A 108 21.91 -8.46 9.47
N ILE A 109 22.90 -8.63 8.59
CA ILE A 109 22.71 -8.57 7.14
C ILE A 109 23.15 -9.90 6.56
N ILE A 110 22.23 -10.61 5.92
CA ILE A 110 22.48 -11.89 5.25
C ILE A 110 23.16 -11.61 3.93
N VAL A 111 24.33 -12.22 3.69
CA VAL A 111 25.02 -12.09 2.41
C VAL A 111 24.63 -13.26 1.51
N ILE A 112 24.12 -12.96 0.32
CA ILE A 112 23.79 -13.96 -0.70
C ILE A 112 24.59 -13.62 -1.97
N ASN A 113 25.43 -14.55 -2.39
CA ASN A 113 26.14 -14.45 -3.67
C ASN A 113 25.23 -14.99 -4.77
N GLY A 114 24.83 -14.12 -5.68
CA GLY A 114 24.03 -14.45 -6.84
C GLY A 114 24.77 -15.38 -7.79
N SER A 115 24.04 -16.24 -8.48
CA SER A 115 24.59 -17.21 -9.42
C SER A 115 24.95 -16.63 -10.79
N GLN A 116 24.42 -15.46 -11.14
CA GLN A 116 24.55 -14.80 -12.44
C GLN A 116 25.33 -13.47 -12.34
N PRO A 117 25.80 -12.92 -13.47
CA PRO A 117 26.39 -11.58 -13.48
C PRO A 117 25.32 -10.49 -13.32
N LYS A 118 25.74 -9.27 -12.98
CA LYS A 118 24.87 -8.11 -12.73
C LYS A 118 23.87 -7.80 -13.86
N ALA A 119 24.22 -8.13 -15.10
CA ALA A 119 23.35 -7.95 -16.26
C ALA A 119 22.05 -8.77 -16.19
N ASN A 120 22.01 -9.83 -15.37
CA ASN A 120 20.85 -10.67 -15.14
C ASN A 120 19.97 -10.21 -13.97
N TYR A 121 20.41 -9.18 -13.24
CA TYR A 121 19.64 -8.53 -12.18
C TYR A 121 19.43 -7.03 -12.47
N PRO A 122 18.90 -6.66 -13.66
CA PRO A 122 18.68 -5.27 -14.03
C PRO A 122 17.54 -4.64 -13.21
N TYR A 123 17.40 -3.31 -13.28
CA TYR A 123 16.26 -2.61 -12.68
C TYR A 123 14.92 -3.23 -13.10
N GLU A 124 14.63 -3.31 -14.41
CA GLU A 124 13.40 -3.92 -14.91
C GLU A 124 13.48 -5.45 -14.86
N GLY A 125 12.58 -6.08 -14.11
CA GLY A 125 12.46 -7.54 -14.02
C GLY A 125 13.52 -8.25 -13.17
N GLY A 126 14.60 -7.59 -12.77
CA GLY A 126 15.65 -8.20 -11.95
C GLY A 126 15.21 -8.59 -10.54
N SER A 127 14.20 -7.91 -9.97
CA SER A 127 13.61 -8.28 -8.66
C SER A 127 13.11 -9.73 -8.65
N THR A 128 12.50 -10.21 -9.74
CA THR A 128 12.05 -11.61 -9.86
C THR A 128 13.22 -12.58 -9.80
N ALA A 129 14.33 -12.28 -10.50
CA ALA A 129 15.51 -13.12 -10.52
C ALA A 129 16.20 -13.15 -9.14
N VAL A 130 16.35 -12.00 -8.50
CA VAL A 130 16.90 -11.89 -7.14
C VAL A 130 16.02 -12.63 -6.14
N ALA A 131 14.70 -12.42 -6.18
CA ALA A 131 13.75 -13.10 -5.29
C ALA A 131 13.82 -14.63 -5.42
N ALA A 132 14.04 -15.17 -6.62
CA ALA A 132 14.18 -16.62 -6.82
C ALA A 132 15.37 -17.18 -6.02
N GLU A 133 16.52 -16.52 -6.07
CA GLU A 133 17.72 -16.96 -5.35
C GLU A 133 17.64 -16.71 -3.84
N VAL A 134 17.06 -15.58 -3.41
CA VAL A 134 16.81 -15.33 -1.98
C VAL A 134 15.81 -16.35 -1.42
N ASN A 135 14.79 -16.74 -2.17
CA ASN A 135 13.85 -17.79 -1.75
C ASN A 135 14.50 -19.18 -1.70
N ALA A 136 15.43 -19.49 -2.61
CA ALA A 136 16.22 -20.73 -2.54
C ALA A 136 17.11 -20.76 -1.28
N TYR A 137 17.71 -19.62 -0.91
CA TYR A 137 18.44 -19.47 0.35
C TYR A 137 17.50 -19.64 1.55
N LYS A 138 16.33 -18.98 1.56
CA LYS A 138 15.31 -19.10 2.61
C LYS A 138 14.85 -20.55 2.83
N ALA A 139 14.71 -21.33 1.75
CA ALA A 139 14.31 -22.74 1.86
C ALA A 139 15.32 -23.61 2.62
N THR A 140 16.61 -23.26 2.58
CA THR A 140 17.69 -23.96 3.29
C THR A 140 18.07 -23.31 4.62
N HIS A 141 17.70 -22.04 4.82
CA HIS A 141 17.98 -21.24 6.03
C HIS A 141 16.70 -20.59 6.59
N PRO A 142 15.62 -21.36 6.87
CA PRO A 142 14.34 -20.76 7.24
C PRO A 142 14.39 -19.95 8.54
N ALA A 143 15.31 -20.29 9.46
CA ALA A 143 15.50 -19.57 10.72
C ALA A 143 15.98 -18.12 10.54
N ASP A 144 16.59 -17.79 9.40
CA ASP A 144 17.04 -16.43 9.11
C ASP A 144 15.90 -15.50 8.67
N PHE A 145 14.75 -16.07 8.28
CA PHE A 145 13.59 -15.34 7.77
C PHE A 145 12.45 -15.41 8.76
N THR A 146 12.51 -14.55 9.78
CA THR A 146 11.50 -14.56 10.86
C THR A 146 10.15 -13.99 10.42
N SER A 147 10.09 -13.17 9.36
CA SER A 147 8.90 -12.48 8.87
C SER A 147 8.68 -12.65 7.36
N ASP A 148 7.58 -12.09 6.85
CA ASP A 148 7.29 -11.99 5.42
C ASP A 148 7.94 -10.78 4.74
N HIS A 149 8.65 -9.95 5.50
CA HIS A 149 9.26 -8.70 5.04
C HIS A 149 10.75 -8.87 4.78
N VAL A 150 11.18 -8.50 3.57
CA VAL A 150 12.58 -8.64 3.12
C VAL A 150 13.01 -7.39 2.38
N LEU A 151 14.04 -6.72 2.90
CA LEU A 151 14.76 -5.66 2.22
C LEU A 151 16.01 -6.28 1.57
N VAL A 152 16.15 -6.10 0.26
CA VAL A 152 17.31 -6.54 -0.51
C VAL A 152 18.11 -5.34 -0.98
N ILE A 153 19.41 -5.31 -0.65
CA ILE A 153 20.33 -4.26 -1.03
C ILE A 153 21.40 -4.84 -1.96
N MET A 154 21.65 -4.19 -3.09
CA MET A 154 22.63 -4.64 -4.08
C MET A 154 23.70 -3.57 -4.33
N PRO A 155 24.98 -3.93 -4.53
CA PRO A 155 25.95 -2.99 -5.09
C PRO A 155 25.46 -2.47 -6.44
N ALA A 156 25.53 -1.15 -6.67
CA ALA A 156 25.13 -0.54 -7.93
C ALA A 156 25.86 -1.19 -9.13
N ALA A 157 25.12 -1.48 -10.20
CA ALA A 157 25.64 -2.16 -11.38
C ALA A 157 26.21 -1.19 -12.42
N SER A 158 25.75 0.06 -12.41
CA SER A 158 26.16 1.12 -13.32
C SER A 158 26.26 2.49 -12.62
N TYR A 159 27.00 3.41 -13.26
CA TYR A 159 27.10 4.80 -12.88
C TYR A 159 26.96 5.67 -14.12
N ASP A 160 26.17 6.75 -14.05
CA ASP A 160 26.08 7.72 -15.14
C ASP A 160 27.31 8.66 -15.18
N ALA A 161 27.33 9.59 -16.14
CA ALA A 161 28.44 10.54 -16.31
C ALA A 161 28.67 11.46 -15.08
N ASN A 162 27.66 11.62 -14.21
CA ASN A 162 27.73 12.40 -12.99
C ASN A 162 28.07 11.53 -11.76
N GLY A 163 28.35 10.24 -11.97
CA GLY A 163 28.59 9.26 -10.91
C GLY A 163 27.32 8.87 -10.17
N GLU A 164 26.15 8.98 -10.81
CA GLU A 164 24.88 8.56 -10.23
C GLU A 164 24.73 7.03 -10.29
N PRO A 165 24.58 6.33 -9.15
CA PRO A 165 24.48 4.88 -9.11
C PRO A 165 23.15 4.39 -9.68
N GLY A 166 23.14 3.18 -10.23
CA GLY A 166 21.91 2.54 -10.70
C GLY A 166 22.12 1.13 -11.23
N GLY A 167 21.18 0.70 -12.08
CA GLY A 167 21.27 -0.56 -12.83
C GLY A 167 20.78 -1.80 -12.09
N VAL A 168 20.26 -1.66 -10.87
CA VAL A 168 19.69 -2.75 -10.05
C VAL A 168 18.26 -2.42 -9.65
N PRO A 169 17.43 -3.39 -9.22
CA PRO A 169 16.09 -3.15 -8.71
C PRO A 169 16.08 -2.07 -7.61
N PHE A 170 15.14 -1.11 -7.72
CA PHE A 170 14.94 -0.05 -6.75
C PHE A 170 13.45 0.31 -6.70
N TYR A 171 12.68 -0.54 -6.02
CA TYR A 171 11.23 -0.42 -5.90
C TYR A 171 10.69 -1.43 -4.87
N GLY A 172 9.48 -1.24 -4.36
CA GLY A 172 8.74 -2.24 -3.59
C GLY A 172 7.98 -3.27 -4.45
N THR A 173 7.97 -4.54 -4.04
CA THR A 173 7.10 -5.59 -4.61
C THR A 173 6.46 -6.44 -3.51
N GLY A 174 5.16 -6.25 -3.27
CA GLY A 174 4.48 -6.94 -2.16
C GLY A 174 5.07 -6.53 -0.81
N ARG A 175 5.61 -7.47 -0.05
CA ARG A 175 6.28 -7.22 1.25
C ARG A 175 7.81 -7.19 1.14
N TRP A 176 8.32 -7.11 -0.08
CA TRP A 176 9.73 -7.02 -0.37
C TRP A 176 10.05 -5.64 -0.93
N ASP A 177 11.23 -5.15 -0.66
CA ASP A 177 11.73 -3.93 -1.25
C ASP A 177 13.20 -4.08 -1.65
N TYR A 178 13.58 -3.34 -2.68
CA TYR A 178 14.91 -3.40 -3.25
C TYR A 178 15.54 -2.02 -3.20
N ALA A 179 16.79 -1.97 -2.78
CA ALA A 179 17.60 -0.77 -2.74
C ALA A 179 19.01 -1.05 -3.26
N LEU A 180 19.82 -0.01 -3.38
CA LEU A 180 21.19 -0.11 -3.84
C LEU A 180 22.19 0.41 -2.82
N ASP A 181 23.44 0.00 -2.97
CA ASP A 181 24.61 0.48 -2.25
C ASP A 181 25.64 1.04 -3.24
N TYR A 182 26.37 2.07 -2.83
CA TYR A 182 27.46 2.70 -3.59
C TYR A 182 28.52 3.23 -2.61
N PRO A 183 29.78 3.51 -3.04
CA PRO A 183 30.88 3.88 -2.14
C PRO A 183 30.56 5.00 -1.14
N ASP A 184 29.86 6.04 -1.58
CA ASP A 184 29.47 7.20 -0.77
C ASP A 184 28.06 7.10 -0.16
N PHE A 185 27.47 5.90 -0.10
CA PHE A 185 26.16 5.69 0.53
C PHE A 185 26.31 5.71 2.05
N ASP A 186 26.36 6.92 2.61
CA ASP A 186 26.72 7.17 4.01
C ASP A 186 25.90 8.34 4.57
N LEU A 187 25.43 8.19 5.82
CA LEU A 187 24.67 9.20 6.55
C LEU A 187 25.44 10.51 6.75
N GLN A 188 26.78 10.49 6.74
CA GLN A 188 27.59 11.70 6.93
C GLN A 188 27.28 12.80 5.90
N TYR A 189 26.85 12.41 4.69
CA TYR A 189 26.53 13.33 3.61
C TYR A 189 25.08 13.85 3.68
N LEU A 190 24.21 13.16 4.42
CA LEU A 190 22.78 13.49 4.47
C LEU A 190 22.56 14.93 4.97
N GLY A 191 21.76 15.71 4.24
CA GLY A 191 21.45 17.10 4.55
C GLY A 191 22.51 18.13 4.13
N GLN A 192 23.64 17.71 3.57
CA GLN A 192 24.60 18.64 2.98
C GLN A 192 24.10 19.20 1.65
N ASN A 193 24.32 20.49 1.41
CA ASN A 193 24.03 21.13 0.12
C ASN A 193 25.19 20.94 -0.88
N THR A 194 25.55 19.69 -1.15
CA THR A 194 26.65 19.27 -2.05
C THR A 194 26.16 18.18 -2.99
N THR A 195 26.93 17.83 -4.03
CA THR A 195 26.60 16.69 -4.91
C THR A 195 26.39 15.40 -4.13
N LEU A 196 27.28 15.12 -3.16
CA LEU A 196 27.17 13.92 -2.31
C LEU A 196 25.95 13.99 -1.37
N GLY A 197 25.66 15.15 -0.79
CA GLY A 197 24.47 15.28 0.07
C GLY A 197 23.14 15.22 -0.69
N ASN A 198 23.13 15.74 -1.92
CA ASN A 198 22.01 15.58 -2.84
C ASN A 198 21.78 14.11 -3.20
N ARG A 199 22.86 13.37 -3.50
CA ARG A 199 22.82 11.93 -3.77
C ARG A 199 22.39 11.13 -2.55
N ALA A 200 22.92 11.43 -1.37
CA ALA A 200 22.54 10.79 -0.11
C ALA A 200 21.05 10.98 0.18
N THR A 201 20.51 12.19 -0.04
CA THR A 201 19.07 12.44 0.09
C THR A 201 18.26 11.53 -0.84
N LYS A 202 18.61 11.52 -2.13
CA LYS A 202 17.88 10.74 -3.15
C LYS A 202 17.87 9.24 -2.82
N TRP A 203 19.03 8.66 -2.49
CA TRP A 203 19.13 7.21 -2.32
C TRP A 203 18.81 6.73 -0.90
N ILE A 204 19.13 7.50 0.15
CA ILE A 204 18.77 7.13 1.53
C ILE A 204 17.28 7.40 1.73
N GLY A 205 16.79 8.57 1.29
CA GLY A 205 15.37 8.88 1.27
C GLY A 205 14.58 7.92 0.37
N GLY A 206 15.13 7.57 -0.80
CA GLY A 206 14.57 6.54 -1.68
C GLY A 206 14.49 5.18 -1.00
N MET A 207 15.57 4.70 -0.38
CA MET A 207 15.55 3.44 0.37
C MET A 207 14.48 3.47 1.46
N PHE A 208 14.31 4.58 2.17
CA PHE A 208 13.30 4.68 3.22
C PHE A 208 11.87 4.64 2.64
N HIS A 209 11.66 5.22 1.46
CA HIS A 209 10.41 5.16 0.70
C HIS A 209 10.12 3.74 0.22
N GLU A 210 11.09 3.06 -0.39
CA GLU A 210 10.91 1.68 -0.86
C GLU A 210 10.66 0.71 0.30
N MET A 211 11.37 0.88 1.42
CA MET A 211 11.05 0.18 2.67
C MET A 211 9.60 0.42 3.09
N GLY A 212 9.08 1.64 2.90
CA GLY A 212 7.67 1.94 3.16
C GLY A 212 6.73 1.04 2.35
N HIS A 213 7.01 0.86 1.06
CA HIS A 213 6.27 -0.09 0.22
C HIS A 213 6.41 -1.53 0.70
N GLY A 214 7.63 -1.99 1.00
CA GLY A 214 7.88 -3.30 1.61
C GLY A 214 7.15 -3.49 2.94
N LEU A 215 6.83 -2.39 3.64
CA LEU A 215 6.06 -2.34 4.88
C LEU A 215 4.55 -2.10 4.67
N ASN A 216 4.05 -2.36 3.46
CA ASN A 216 2.64 -2.26 3.03
C ASN A 216 2.10 -0.84 2.80
N LEU A 217 2.96 0.18 2.74
CA LEU A 217 2.51 1.56 2.51
C LEU A 217 2.29 1.85 1.02
N PRO A 218 1.11 2.32 0.60
CA PRO A 218 0.90 2.87 -0.74
C PRO A 218 1.40 4.33 -0.80
N HIS A 219 1.46 4.90 -2.02
CA HIS A 219 1.74 6.32 -2.15
C HIS A 219 0.66 7.19 -1.53
N ASN A 220 1.06 8.41 -1.12
CA ASN A 220 0.13 9.46 -0.76
C ASN A 220 0.75 10.84 -0.91
N LYS A 221 -0.07 11.87 -0.71
CA LYS A 221 0.27 13.28 -0.77
C LYS A 221 -0.04 13.97 0.55
N GLU A 222 0.91 14.80 1.01
CA GLU A 222 0.70 15.70 2.14
C GLU A 222 -0.52 16.60 1.92
N LEU A 223 -1.19 17.04 2.98
CA LEU A 223 -2.27 18.02 2.88
C LEU A 223 -1.71 19.43 2.60
N VAL A 224 -2.54 20.34 2.06
CA VAL A 224 -2.12 21.73 1.77
C VAL A 224 -1.54 22.42 3.00
N SER A 225 -2.19 22.30 4.16
CA SER A 225 -1.69 22.90 5.41
C SER A 225 -0.33 22.31 5.82
N GLN A 226 -0.18 20.98 5.73
CA GLN A 226 1.07 20.27 6.07
C GLN A 226 2.22 20.68 5.14
N LYS A 227 1.94 20.90 3.85
CA LYS A 227 2.94 21.37 2.89
C LYS A 227 3.47 22.77 3.21
N ASN A 228 2.61 23.61 3.80
CA ASN A 228 2.89 25.02 4.08
C ASN A 228 3.41 25.26 5.49
N ASP A 229 3.31 24.29 6.40
CA ASP A 229 3.86 24.38 7.76
C ASP A 229 5.37 24.08 7.72
N PRO A 230 6.25 24.98 8.20
CA PRO A 230 7.70 24.78 8.20
C PRO A 230 8.18 23.63 9.10
N ASN A 231 7.35 23.12 10.01
CA ASN A 231 7.63 21.94 10.85
C ASN A 231 7.11 20.64 10.23
N PHE A 232 6.20 20.76 9.26
CA PHE A 232 5.80 19.66 8.39
C PHE A 232 6.42 19.89 7.01
N GLY A 233 6.14 19.00 6.07
CA GLY A 233 6.73 19.14 4.75
C GLY A 233 6.17 18.11 3.80
N THR A 234 7.02 17.20 3.33
CA THR A 234 6.62 16.23 2.32
C THR A 234 6.40 14.87 2.99
N THR A 235 5.30 14.19 2.64
CA THR A 235 5.10 12.82 3.10
C THR A 235 6.16 11.89 2.49
N LEU A 236 6.67 10.93 3.26
CA LEU A 236 7.71 9.99 2.83
C LEU A 236 7.24 9.25 1.56
N MET A 237 5.99 8.76 1.59
CA MET A 237 5.36 7.99 0.53
C MET A 237 4.84 8.86 -0.64
N GLY A 238 5.20 10.13 -0.67
CA GLY A 238 4.97 11.05 -1.78
C GLY A 238 6.32 11.42 -2.41
N GLY A 239 6.66 12.71 -2.42
CA GLY A 239 7.98 13.19 -2.85
C GLY A 239 9.06 13.12 -1.76
N GLY A 240 8.84 12.34 -0.71
CA GLY A 240 9.67 12.31 0.49
C GLY A 240 11.08 11.79 0.25
N ASN A 241 11.22 10.88 -0.71
CA ASN A 241 12.51 10.38 -1.19
C ASN A 241 13.48 11.50 -1.65
N TYR A 242 12.97 12.64 -2.10
CA TYR A 242 13.79 13.79 -2.51
C TYR A 242 13.97 14.86 -1.43
N THR A 243 13.31 14.71 -0.28
CA THR A 243 13.33 15.72 0.79
C THR A 243 13.94 15.23 2.09
N TYR A 244 13.99 13.91 2.31
CA TYR A 244 14.52 13.34 3.54
C TYR A 244 15.96 13.81 3.80
N GLY A 245 16.19 14.38 4.98
CA GLY A 245 17.48 14.93 5.38
C GLY A 245 17.74 16.37 4.92
N LYS A 246 16.96 16.93 3.99
CA LYS A 246 17.08 18.32 3.53
C LYS A 246 15.99 19.24 4.07
N SER A 247 14.77 18.76 4.13
CA SER A 247 13.62 19.47 4.67
C SER A 247 12.76 18.49 5.47
N PRO A 248 11.77 18.96 6.25
CA PRO A 248 10.90 18.06 6.99
C PRO A 248 10.23 17.04 6.07
N THR A 249 10.38 15.77 6.44
CA THR A 249 9.75 14.62 5.79
C THR A 249 9.05 13.82 6.87
N PHE A 250 7.84 13.34 6.60
CA PHE A 250 7.00 12.72 7.63
C PHE A 250 6.19 11.54 7.08
N LEU A 251 5.58 10.73 7.95
CA LEU A 251 4.57 9.74 7.56
C LEU A 251 3.16 10.25 7.87
N SER A 252 2.23 10.04 6.93
CA SER A 252 0.85 10.47 7.09
C SER A 252 0.15 9.69 8.23
N PRO A 253 -0.96 10.21 8.79
CA PRO A 253 -1.77 9.45 9.75
C PRO A 253 -2.28 8.11 9.18
N ALA A 254 -2.52 8.04 7.86
CA ALA A 254 -2.91 6.80 7.18
C ALA A 254 -1.77 5.79 7.14
N ASP A 255 -0.55 6.24 6.85
CA ASP A 255 0.65 5.38 6.86
C ASP A 255 0.85 4.77 8.25
N CYS A 256 0.85 5.58 9.30
CA CYS A 256 1.04 5.10 10.66
C CYS A 256 -0.08 4.15 11.12
N ALA A 257 -1.32 4.30 10.61
CA ALA A 257 -2.39 3.34 10.88
C ALA A 257 -2.12 1.96 10.26
N ILE A 258 -1.56 1.92 9.04
CA ILE A 258 -1.16 0.67 8.38
C ILE A 258 0.05 0.05 9.10
N LEU A 259 1.06 0.84 9.43
CA LEU A 259 2.24 0.36 10.16
C LEU A 259 1.89 -0.17 11.55
N ASN A 260 0.88 0.41 12.21
CA ASN A 260 0.45 -0.05 13.54
C ASN A 260 0.07 -1.54 13.56
N VAL A 261 -0.45 -2.07 12.46
CA VAL A 261 -0.86 -3.49 12.33
C VAL A 261 0.11 -4.30 11.46
N ASN A 262 1.26 -3.73 11.08
CA ASN A 262 2.27 -4.44 10.31
C ASN A 262 2.97 -5.51 11.18
N GLN A 263 3.23 -6.68 10.59
CA GLN A 263 3.85 -7.85 11.25
C GLN A 263 5.16 -7.52 11.95
N VAL A 264 6.06 -6.76 11.31
CA VAL A 264 7.38 -6.47 11.90
C VAL A 264 7.35 -5.28 12.88
N PHE A 265 6.23 -4.58 13.01
CA PHE A 265 6.05 -3.50 13.99
C PHE A 265 5.55 -4.02 15.36
N GLN A 266 5.32 -5.32 15.50
CA GLN A 266 4.92 -5.92 16.77
C GLN A 266 6.10 -6.58 17.47
N THR A 267 6.33 -6.24 18.74
CA THR A 267 7.35 -6.89 19.56
C THR A 267 7.03 -8.37 19.78
N SER A 268 5.79 -8.69 20.13
CA SER A 268 5.28 -10.05 20.18
C SER A 268 3.80 -10.08 19.82
N SER A 269 3.38 -11.13 19.12
CA SER A 269 1.99 -11.27 18.65
C SER A 269 1.63 -12.73 18.40
N SER A 270 0.46 -13.14 18.87
CA SER A 270 -0.14 -14.43 18.52
C SER A 270 -0.95 -14.39 17.21
N ILE A 271 -1.01 -13.24 16.54
CA ILE A 271 -1.78 -13.05 15.32
C ILE A 271 -1.11 -13.76 14.15
N THR A 272 -1.89 -14.50 13.37
CA THR A 272 -1.45 -14.96 12.05
C THR A 272 -1.64 -13.82 11.05
N TYR A 273 -0.54 -13.26 10.57
CA TYR A 273 -0.53 -12.09 9.69
C TYR A 273 -0.87 -12.44 8.24
N TYR A 274 -1.45 -11.46 7.54
CA TYR A 274 -1.63 -11.44 6.09
C TYR A 274 -2.46 -12.58 5.50
N THR A 275 -3.25 -13.25 6.34
CA THR A 275 -4.28 -14.17 5.88
C THR A 275 -5.41 -13.40 5.20
N ALA A 276 -6.11 -14.07 4.28
CA ALA A 276 -7.24 -13.49 3.59
C ALA A 276 -8.35 -13.09 4.57
N VAL A 277 -8.93 -11.92 4.36
CA VAL A 277 -10.05 -11.37 5.15
C VAL A 277 -11.31 -11.34 4.30
N SER A 278 -12.45 -11.58 4.92
CA SER A 278 -13.77 -11.36 4.30
C SER A 278 -14.35 -10.10 4.91
N ALA A 279 -14.39 -9.02 4.12
CA ALA A 279 -14.87 -7.73 4.55
C ALA A 279 -15.67 -7.03 3.44
N THR A 280 -16.56 -6.12 3.81
CA THR A 280 -17.32 -5.30 2.87
C THR A 280 -17.81 -4.01 3.53
N ILE A 281 -17.98 -2.94 2.75
CA ILE A 281 -18.70 -1.74 3.17
C ILE A 281 -20.20 -1.97 2.95
N LYS A 282 -20.91 -2.38 4.00
CA LYS A 282 -22.36 -2.69 3.96
C LYS A 282 -23.19 -1.43 3.71
N ARG A 283 -22.79 -0.30 4.29
CA ARG A 283 -23.44 1.00 4.09
C ARG A 283 -22.38 2.08 3.95
N ILE A 284 -22.57 2.97 2.99
CA ILE A 284 -21.81 4.21 2.88
C ILE A 284 -22.77 5.36 2.65
N TYR A 285 -22.39 6.53 3.14
CA TYR A 285 -22.99 7.81 2.82
C TYR A 285 -21.85 8.81 2.60
N SER A 286 -21.89 9.52 1.48
CA SER A 286 -20.98 10.61 1.21
C SER A 286 -21.70 11.78 0.56
N SER A 287 -21.43 12.99 1.04
CA SER A 287 -21.96 14.22 0.45
C SER A 287 -21.02 15.41 0.68
N TYR A 288 -21.12 16.43 -0.16
CA TYR A 288 -20.45 17.69 0.06
C TYR A 288 -21.32 18.66 0.87
N ASN A 289 -20.82 19.10 2.02
CA ASN A 289 -21.45 20.14 2.82
C ASN A 289 -20.86 21.51 2.44
N VAL A 290 -21.67 22.32 1.75
CA VAL A 290 -21.28 23.65 1.27
C VAL A 290 -20.99 24.65 2.40
N THR A 291 -21.64 24.49 3.56
CA THR A 291 -21.47 25.41 4.70
C THR A 291 -20.13 25.17 5.40
N SER A 292 -19.73 23.92 5.59
CA SER A 292 -18.45 23.59 6.22
C SER A 292 -17.29 23.50 5.23
N GLY A 293 -17.55 23.38 3.92
CA GLY A 293 -16.53 23.13 2.90
C GLY A 293 -15.94 21.72 2.96
N ASN A 294 -16.67 20.75 3.53
CA ASN A 294 -16.18 19.40 3.78
C ASN A 294 -16.96 18.38 2.95
N ILE A 295 -16.25 17.41 2.40
CA ILE A 295 -16.85 16.13 2.02
C ILE A 295 -17.05 15.33 3.31
N ILE A 296 -18.28 14.93 3.57
CA ILE A 296 -18.63 14.08 4.71
C ILE A 296 -18.67 12.65 4.20
N VAL A 297 -17.94 11.73 4.82
CA VAL A 297 -17.99 10.30 4.52
C VAL A 297 -18.31 9.53 5.79
N SER A 298 -19.30 8.65 5.73
CA SER A 298 -19.68 7.81 6.86
C SER A 298 -20.21 6.47 6.39
N GLY A 299 -20.27 5.48 7.27
CA GLY A 299 -20.78 4.19 6.87
C GLY A 299 -20.66 3.11 7.93
N LYS A 300 -21.00 1.91 7.49
CA LYS A 300 -20.86 0.66 8.24
C LYS A 300 -20.16 -0.38 7.38
N PHE A 301 -19.26 -1.13 7.99
CA PHE A 301 -18.61 -2.29 7.38
C PHE A 301 -19.01 -3.58 8.09
N GLN A 302 -18.74 -4.70 7.42
CA GLN A 302 -18.75 -6.02 8.03
C GLN A 302 -17.38 -6.63 7.78
N SER A 303 -16.80 -7.29 8.77
CA SER A 303 -15.54 -8.03 8.61
C SER A 303 -15.50 -9.24 9.53
N ASN A 304 -14.88 -10.33 9.06
CA ASN A 304 -14.57 -11.50 9.88
C ASN A 304 -13.29 -11.34 10.72
N THR A 305 -12.53 -10.26 10.49
CA THR A 305 -11.29 -9.94 11.20
C THR A 305 -11.43 -8.54 11.80
N PRO A 306 -10.96 -8.29 13.04
CA PRO A 306 -11.05 -6.96 13.64
C PRO A 306 -10.40 -5.88 12.76
N VAL A 307 -11.09 -4.76 12.59
CA VAL A 307 -10.60 -3.56 11.91
C VAL A 307 -10.13 -2.58 12.97
N THR A 308 -8.92 -2.06 12.86
CA THR A 308 -8.39 -1.07 13.82
C THR A 308 -8.70 0.35 13.37
N ASN A 309 -8.64 0.61 12.07
CA ASN A 309 -8.80 1.93 11.49
C ASN A 309 -9.39 1.88 10.09
N ILE A 310 -9.98 3.00 9.69
CA ILE A 310 -10.35 3.27 8.31
C ILE A 310 -9.43 4.35 7.79
N VAL A 311 -8.81 4.11 6.64
CA VAL A 311 -8.00 5.10 5.94
C VAL A 311 -8.65 5.44 4.60
N TYR A 312 -8.60 6.71 4.24
CA TYR A 312 -9.25 7.26 3.06
C TYR A 312 -8.17 7.84 2.16
N TYR A 313 -8.20 7.48 0.88
CA TYR A 313 -7.32 8.05 -0.13
C TYR A 313 -8.23 8.72 -1.16
N LEU A 314 -8.08 10.03 -1.34
CA LEU A 314 -8.78 10.80 -2.36
C LEU A 314 -7.79 11.06 -3.49
N ASP A 315 -7.92 10.27 -4.53
CA ASP A 315 -6.96 10.13 -5.61
C ASP A 315 -7.47 10.83 -6.88
N PRO A 316 -6.87 11.97 -7.29
CA PRO A 316 -7.24 12.62 -8.54
C PRO A 316 -6.68 11.87 -9.74
N ASN A 317 -7.50 11.68 -10.76
CA ASN A 317 -6.99 11.32 -12.08
C ASN A 317 -6.70 12.61 -12.87
N VAL A 318 -5.47 13.12 -12.76
CA VAL A 318 -5.01 14.27 -13.55
C VAL A 318 -4.21 13.81 -14.75
N ASN A 319 -4.22 14.62 -15.81
CA ASN A 319 -3.42 14.38 -17.02
C ASN A 319 -3.69 13.02 -17.69
N ASN A 320 -4.84 12.39 -17.42
CA ASN A 320 -5.16 11.03 -17.84
C ASN A 320 -4.08 10.00 -17.43
N GLU A 321 -3.37 10.22 -16.32
CA GLU A 321 -2.43 9.24 -15.78
C GLU A 321 -3.13 7.90 -15.50
N GLY A 322 -4.45 7.95 -15.26
CA GLY A 322 -5.30 6.83 -14.94
C GLY A 322 -5.45 6.70 -13.43
N VAL A 323 -5.88 5.53 -12.99
CA VAL A 323 -6.06 5.20 -11.57
C VAL A 323 -5.28 3.93 -11.24
N GLY A 324 -4.93 3.76 -9.96
CA GLY A 324 -4.24 2.57 -9.46
C GLY A 324 -2.79 2.82 -9.03
N THR A 325 -2.06 1.75 -8.76
CA THR A 325 -0.67 1.81 -8.26
C THR A 325 0.23 2.60 -9.20
N ASN A 326 1.12 3.41 -8.63
CA ASN A 326 2.06 4.31 -9.33
C ASN A 326 1.39 5.50 -10.05
N LYS A 327 0.10 5.70 -9.83
CA LYS A 327 -0.70 6.82 -10.36
C LYS A 327 -1.37 7.61 -9.24
N ASP A 328 -0.92 7.38 -8.00
CA ASP A 328 -1.57 7.80 -6.75
C ASP A 328 -0.64 8.60 -5.82
N TYR A 329 0.47 9.12 -6.34
CA TYR A 329 1.40 10.02 -5.62
C TYR A 329 0.76 11.34 -5.18
N ASN A 330 -0.36 11.69 -5.79
CA ASN A 330 -1.17 12.87 -5.54
C ASN A 330 -2.40 12.58 -4.66
N ALA A 331 -2.57 11.34 -4.16
CA ALA A 331 -3.70 10.97 -3.34
C ALA A 331 -3.58 11.56 -1.92
N ASN A 332 -4.46 12.51 -1.59
CA ASN A 332 -4.54 13.04 -0.22
C ASN A 332 -5.19 12.02 0.72
N THR A 333 -4.69 11.94 1.97
CA THR A 333 -5.13 10.90 2.91
C THR A 333 -5.74 11.42 4.20
N TRP A 334 -6.71 10.66 4.69
CA TRP A 334 -7.30 10.82 6.02
C TRP A 334 -7.39 9.47 6.74
N LYS A 335 -7.61 9.54 8.05
CA LYS A 335 -7.78 8.40 8.95
C LYS A 335 -9.00 8.66 9.83
N SER A 336 -9.77 7.62 10.14
CA SER A 336 -10.69 7.59 11.27
C SER A 336 -10.48 6.32 12.11
N ASP A 337 -10.87 6.40 13.38
CA ASP A 337 -11.00 5.23 14.24
C ASP A 337 -12.36 4.56 13.99
N VAL A 338 -12.46 3.27 14.32
CA VAL A 338 -13.75 2.56 14.30
C VAL A 338 -14.66 3.12 15.38
N ILE A 339 -15.90 3.45 15.00
CA ILE A 339 -16.96 3.87 15.92
C ILE A 339 -17.76 2.62 16.31
N GLY A 340 -17.74 2.30 17.60
CA GLY A 340 -18.33 1.05 18.09
C GLY A 340 -17.59 -0.16 17.51
N THR A 341 -18.31 -1.03 16.81
CA THR A 341 -17.75 -2.27 16.24
C THR A 341 -17.64 -2.27 14.72
N ASP A 342 -18.39 -1.40 14.04
CA ASP A 342 -18.64 -1.54 12.61
C ASP A 342 -18.77 -0.21 11.85
N SER A 343 -18.74 0.94 12.54
CA SER A 343 -19.11 2.22 11.95
C SER A 343 -17.89 3.12 11.76
N PHE A 344 -17.97 4.06 10.82
CA PHE A 344 -16.93 5.05 10.59
C PHE A 344 -17.50 6.39 10.16
N TYR A 345 -16.71 7.44 10.38
CA TYR A 345 -17.04 8.80 9.99
C TYR A 345 -15.75 9.60 9.77
N VAL A 346 -15.72 10.43 8.73
CA VAL A 346 -14.65 11.41 8.49
C VAL A 346 -15.21 12.65 7.81
N GLN A 347 -14.65 13.81 8.15
CA GLN A 347 -14.83 15.03 7.39
C GLN A 347 -13.54 15.33 6.64
N VAL A 348 -13.65 15.57 5.34
CA VAL A 348 -12.54 15.83 4.44
C VAL A 348 -12.67 17.28 3.96
N PRO A 349 -11.91 18.23 4.54
CA PRO A 349 -11.94 19.61 4.10
C PRO A 349 -11.34 19.73 2.71
N ILE A 350 -12.11 20.22 1.73
CA ILE A 350 -11.58 20.32 0.35
C ILE A 350 -10.46 21.37 0.24
N ALA A 351 -10.38 22.29 1.21
CA ALA A 351 -9.28 23.25 1.31
C ALA A 351 -7.91 22.56 1.43
N GLU A 352 -7.86 21.36 2.00
CA GLU A 352 -6.64 20.58 2.19
C GLU A 352 -6.19 19.79 0.95
N MET A 353 -7.03 19.72 -0.10
CA MET A 353 -6.73 18.98 -1.34
C MET A 353 -6.02 19.87 -2.36
N GLN A 354 -4.91 19.42 -2.94
CA GLN A 354 -4.16 20.25 -3.91
C GLN A 354 -4.87 20.35 -5.26
N VAL A 355 -5.39 19.24 -5.77
CA VAL A 355 -5.99 19.18 -7.10
C VAL A 355 -7.49 19.46 -6.99
N LYS A 356 -7.99 20.38 -7.82
CA LYS A 356 -9.41 20.73 -7.93
C LYS A 356 -9.71 21.02 -9.41
N GLY A 357 -10.72 21.85 -9.70
CA GLY A 357 -11.12 22.19 -11.06
C GLY A 357 -12.20 21.25 -11.57
N THR A 358 -12.03 20.78 -12.81
CA THR A 358 -12.87 19.73 -13.40
C THR A 358 -12.02 18.48 -13.52
N THR A 359 -12.12 17.58 -12.54
CA THR A 359 -11.18 16.46 -12.37
C THR A 359 -11.90 15.23 -11.82
N PRO A 360 -11.77 14.06 -12.47
CA PRO A 360 -12.24 12.80 -11.91
C PRO A 360 -11.42 12.38 -10.69
N TYR A 361 -12.07 11.74 -9.73
CA TYR A 361 -11.47 11.28 -8.49
C TYR A 361 -11.92 9.88 -8.11
N GLU A 362 -11.07 9.19 -7.36
CA GLU A 362 -11.43 8.01 -6.59
C GLU A 362 -11.40 8.32 -5.09
N LEU A 363 -12.50 8.07 -4.39
CA LEU A 363 -12.52 7.88 -2.95
C LEU A 363 -12.27 6.41 -2.65
N LYS A 364 -11.05 6.08 -2.20
CA LYS A 364 -10.69 4.73 -1.74
C LYS A 364 -10.91 4.67 -0.23
N VAL A 365 -11.92 3.92 0.20
CA VAL A 365 -12.16 3.60 1.62
C VAL A 365 -11.46 2.28 1.91
N LYS A 366 -10.46 2.29 2.79
CA LYS A 366 -9.69 1.10 3.13
C LYS A 366 -9.86 0.71 4.61
N LEU A 367 -10.22 -0.55 4.84
CA LEU A 367 -10.32 -1.14 6.17
C LEU A 367 -8.97 -1.77 6.54
N VAL A 368 -8.34 -1.25 7.59
CA VAL A 368 -7.06 -1.72 8.11
C VAL A 368 -7.33 -2.79 9.17
N HIS A 369 -7.03 -4.05 8.85
CA HIS A 369 -7.30 -5.18 9.75
C HIS A 369 -6.13 -5.44 10.70
N GLN A 370 -6.45 -5.99 11.88
CA GLN A 370 -5.48 -6.29 12.93
C GLN A 370 -4.37 -7.27 12.48
N ASN A 371 -4.65 -8.12 11.49
CA ASN A 371 -3.67 -9.04 10.90
C ASN A 371 -2.80 -8.41 9.81
N GLY A 372 -2.88 -7.10 9.61
CA GLY A 372 -2.10 -6.35 8.63
C GLY A 372 -2.68 -6.36 7.21
N THR A 373 -3.77 -7.08 6.94
CA THR A 373 -4.45 -7.05 5.64
C THR A 373 -5.27 -5.77 5.48
N VAL A 374 -5.18 -5.12 4.32
CA VAL A 374 -5.98 -3.92 3.99
C VAL A 374 -7.00 -4.27 2.92
N PHE A 375 -8.29 -4.11 3.23
CA PHE A 375 -9.38 -4.30 2.26
C PHE A 375 -9.79 -2.94 1.70
N GLN A 376 -9.95 -2.82 0.39
CA GLN A 376 -10.25 -1.55 -0.29
C GLN A 376 -11.59 -1.61 -1.01
N THR A 377 -12.37 -0.53 -0.89
CA THR A 377 -13.52 -0.25 -1.76
C THR A 377 -13.33 1.13 -2.39
N ILE A 378 -13.56 1.23 -3.70
CA ILE A 378 -13.35 2.44 -4.49
C ILE A 378 -14.70 3.02 -4.88
N TYR A 379 -14.86 4.33 -4.71
CA TYR A 379 -16.03 5.08 -5.13
C TYR A 379 -15.61 6.26 -6.02
N PRO A 380 -16.00 6.29 -7.30
CA PRO A 380 -15.69 7.42 -8.17
C PRO A 380 -16.55 8.63 -7.82
N PHE A 381 -15.96 9.82 -7.91
CA PHE A 381 -16.67 11.10 -7.89
C PHE A 381 -15.89 12.11 -8.74
N ASP A 382 -16.42 13.31 -8.94
CA ASP A 382 -15.71 14.34 -9.70
C ASP A 382 -15.62 15.64 -8.90
N PHE A 383 -14.60 16.44 -9.17
CA PHE A 383 -14.69 17.88 -9.00
C PHE A 383 -15.22 18.49 -10.30
N VAL A 384 -16.10 19.48 -10.19
CA VAL A 384 -16.58 20.31 -11.30
C VAL A 384 -16.45 21.77 -10.87
N ASN A 385 -15.65 22.55 -11.59
CA ASN A 385 -15.38 23.96 -11.27
C ASN A 385 -14.97 24.17 -9.80
N ASN A 386 -14.09 23.32 -9.27
CA ASN A 386 -13.61 23.32 -7.88
C ASN A 386 -14.61 22.87 -6.81
N VAL A 387 -15.80 22.41 -7.18
CA VAL A 387 -16.79 21.87 -6.25
C VAL A 387 -16.85 20.34 -6.40
N PRO A 388 -16.70 19.55 -5.33
CA PRO A 388 -16.87 18.11 -5.43
C PRO A 388 -18.35 17.76 -5.68
N VAL A 389 -18.61 17.01 -6.73
CA VAL A 389 -19.87 16.38 -7.05
C VAL A 389 -19.80 14.94 -6.55
N ILE A 390 -20.18 14.76 -5.29
CA ILE A 390 -20.14 13.48 -4.59
C ILE A 390 -21.46 13.24 -3.87
N ASP A 391 -22.13 12.14 -4.22
CA ASP A 391 -23.37 11.67 -3.58
C ASP A 391 -23.38 10.14 -3.57
N ILE A 392 -22.51 9.56 -2.75
CA ILE A 392 -22.39 8.11 -2.63
C ILE A 392 -23.38 7.66 -1.56
N THR A 393 -24.28 6.72 -1.86
CA THR A 393 -25.01 6.00 -0.81
C THR A 393 -25.24 4.56 -1.23
N SER A 394 -25.19 3.66 -0.26
CA SER A 394 -25.55 2.26 -0.48
C SER A 394 -27.04 2.13 -0.78
N ASP A 395 -27.36 1.16 -1.62
CA ASP A 395 -28.75 0.72 -1.77
C ASP A 395 -29.25 0.11 -0.46
N MET A 396 -30.56 0.03 -0.31
CA MET A 396 -31.19 -0.82 0.68
C MET A 396 -30.72 -2.27 0.48
N ASP A 397 -30.59 -2.98 1.60
CA ASP A 397 -30.33 -4.41 1.61
C ASP A 397 -31.41 -5.13 0.79
N LYS A 398 -30.97 -5.84 -0.26
CA LYS A 398 -31.84 -6.57 -1.19
C LYS A 398 -32.18 -7.97 -0.70
N THR A 399 -31.77 -8.36 0.50
CA THR A 399 -32.13 -9.65 1.09
C THR A 399 -33.64 -9.84 1.08
N GLY A 400 -34.09 -10.93 0.43
CA GLY A 400 -35.52 -11.25 0.27
C GLY A 400 -36.21 -10.55 -0.91
N TRP A 401 -35.50 -9.77 -1.72
CA TRP A 401 -36.04 -9.22 -2.96
C TRP A 401 -36.18 -10.33 -4.02
N SER A 402 -37.16 -10.18 -4.91
CA SER A 402 -37.37 -11.13 -6.01
C SER A 402 -37.92 -10.44 -7.25
N VAL A 403 -37.48 -10.88 -8.43
CA VAL A 403 -38.07 -10.46 -9.70
C VAL A 403 -39.35 -11.27 -9.94
N ILE A 404 -40.49 -10.60 -9.95
CA ILE A 404 -41.83 -11.20 -10.09
C ILE A 404 -42.44 -11.01 -11.48
N GLY A 405 -41.74 -10.33 -12.38
CA GLY A 405 -42.12 -10.23 -13.78
C GLY A 405 -41.13 -9.47 -14.62
N GLN A 406 -41.05 -9.81 -15.91
CA GLN A 406 -40.27 -9.09 -16.90
C GLN A 406 -40.97 -9.14 -18.27
N SER A 407 -40.65 -8.20 -19.17
CA SER A 407 -41.14 -8.22 -20.57
C SER A 407 -40.29 -9.07 -21.50
N SER A 408 -38.96 -8.98 -21.39
CA SER A 408 -38.03 -9.89 -22.08
C SER A 408 -36.74 -10.12 -21.28
N GLN A 409 -36.06 -11.22 -21.59
CA GLN A 409 -34.68 -11.45 -21.18
C GLN A 409 -33.99 -12.43 -22.13
N GLU A 410 -32.68 -12.35 -22.21
CA GLU A 410 -31.84 -13.42 -22.73
C GLU A 410 -31.63 -14.48 -21.64
N GLY A 411 -31.65 -15.77 -21.99
CA GLY A 411 -31.58 -16.86 -21.00
C GLY A 411 -30.31 -16.83 -20.15
N SER A 412 -29.18 -16.43 -20.73
CA SER A 412 -27.89 -16.30 -20.04
C SER A 412 -27.74 -15.01 -19.23
N TYR A 413 -28.63 -14.03 -19.40
CA TYR A 413 -28.57 -12.72 -18.75
C TYR A 413 -29.94 -12.36 -18.14
N PRO A 414 -30.40 -13.16 -17.16
CA PRO A 414 -31.75 -13.06 -16.61
C PRO A 414 -31.97 -11.77 -15.82
N ALA A 415 -33.23 -11.38 -15.65
CA ALA A 415 -33.60 -10.19 -14.89
C ALA A 415 -33.21 -10.26 -13.40
N THR A 416 -32.97 -11.45 -12.84
CA THR A 416 -32.50 -11.64 -11.46
C THR A 416 -31.13 -11.02 -11.20
N ASN A 417 -30.30 -10.86 -12.24
CA ASN A 417 -29.00 -10.19 -12.14
C ASN A 417 -29.12 -8.69 -11.81
N LEU A 418 -30.31 -8.09 -11.98
CA LEU A 418 -30.53 -6.69 -11.62
C LEU A 418 -30.44 -6.43 -10.10
N ILE A 419 -30.59 -7.46 -9.28
CA ILE A 419 -30.76 -7.35 -7.83
C ILE A 419 -29.87 -8.34 -7.04
N ASP A 420 -28.79 -8.84 -7.65
CA ASP A 420 -27.91 -9.86 -7.07
C ASP A 420 -26.69 -9.27 -6.32
N GLU A 421 -26.59 -7.93 -6.26
CA GLU A 421 -25.46 -7.19 -5.67
C GLU A 421 -24.11 -7.48 -6.36
N ASN A 422 -24.11 -8.02 -7.58
CA ASN A 422 -22.91 -8.34 -8.35
C ASN A 422 -22.81 -7.50 -9.63
N GLN A 423 -22.03 -6.43 -9.60
CA GLN A 423 -21.84 -5.57 -10.78
C GLN A 423 -21.17 -6.26 -12.00
N SER A 424 -20.63 -7.47 -11.84
CA SER A 424 -20.07 -8.25 -12.94
C SER A 424 -21.14 -9.05 -13.72
N THR A 425 -22.34 -9.21 -13.17
CA THR A 425 -23.48 -9.78 -13.88
C THR A 425 -24.34 -8.65 -14.46
N TYR A 426 -25.27 -9.01 -15.34
CA TYR A 426 -26.20 -8.05 -15.92
C TYR A 426 -27.44 -8.75 -16.46
N TRP A 427 -28.53 -7.99 -16.55
CA TRP A 427 -29.66 -8.35 -17.40
C TRP A 427 -29.41 -7.88 -18.83
N ARG A 428 -29.93 -8.63 -19.80
CA ARG A 428 -30.02 -8.21 -21.20
C ARG A 428 -31.36 -8.59 -21.80
N SER A 429 -31.93 -7.69 -22.59
CA SER A 429 -33.14 -7.97 -23.36
C SER A 429 -32.93 -9.14 -24.34
N ARG A 430 -34.01 -9.84 -24.68
CA ARG A 430 -33.94 -10.94 -25.63
C ARG A 430 -33.50 -10.41 -26.99
N HIS A 431 -32.40 -10.92 -27.53
CA HIS A 431 -31.84 -10.46 -28.80
C HIS A 431 -31.46 -11.61 -29.74
N THR A 432 -31.33 -12.85 -29.25
CA THR A 432 -30.97 -14.01 -30.08
C THR A 432 -32.15 -14.59 -30.86
N SER A 433 -33.33 -14.63 -30.25
CA SER A 433 -34.52 -15.30 -30.78
C SER A 433 -35.75 -14.41 -30.63
N SER A 434 -36.31 -13.94 -31.75
CA SER A 434 -37.37 -12.92 -31.75
C SER A 434 -37.01 -11.72 -30.85
N PRO A 435 -36.10 -10.85 -31.33
CA PRO A 435 -35.63 -9.70 -30.57
C PRO A 435 -36.79 -8.87 -30.02
N ALA A 436 -36.78 -8.62 -28.72
CA ALA A 436 -37.84 -7.87 -28.08
C ALA A 436 -37.68 -6.36 -28.37
N SER A 437 -38.80 -5.67 -28.58
CA SER A 437 -38.83 -4.21 -28.76
C SER A 437 -39.03 -3.49 -27.44
N LEU A 438 -38.55 -2.25 -27.35
CA LEU A 438 -38.91 -1.33 -26.27
C LEU A 438 -40.43 -1.08 -26.25
N PRO A 439 -41.00 -0.70 -25.08
CA PRO A 439 -40.33 -0.59 -23.78
C PRO A 439 -40.08 -1.94 -23.11
N HIS A 440 -38.98 -2.06 -22.37
CA HIS A 440 -38.72 -3.23 -21.52
C HIS A 440 -39.15 -2.96 -20.08
N THR A 441 -39.77 -3.93 -19.41
CA THR A 441 -40.28 -3.76 -18.05
C THR A 441 -39.82 -4.86 -17.11
N PHE A 442 -39.63 -4.51 -15.83
CA PHE A 442 -39.29 -5.42 -14.74
C PHE A 442 -40.15 -5.08 -13.54
N ARG A 443 -40.71 -6.08 -12.87
CA ARG A 443 -41.38 -5.94 -11.58
C ARG A 443 -40.61 -6.68 -10.52
N VAL A 444 -40.34 -6.01 -9.41
CA VAL A 444 -39.61 -6.55 -8.27
C VAL A 444 -40.43 -6.41 -7.00
N ASP A 445 -40.50 -7.49 -6.23
CA ASP A 445 -41.00 -7.50 -4.85
C ASP A 445 -39.82 -7.26 -3.91
N MET A 446 -39.88 -6.22 -3.07
CA MET A 446 -38.87 -5.92 -2.05
C MET A 446 -39.09 -6.71 -0.74
N GLY A 447 -40.05 -7.65 -0.72
CA GLY A 447 -40.37 -8.55 0.39
C GLY A 447 -41.27 -7.91 1.46
N SER A 448 -41.16 -6.60 1.68
CA SER A 448 -42.00 -5.83 2.60
C SER A 448 -42.26 -4.43 2.07
N VAL A 449 -43.26 -3.73 2.63
CA VAL A 449 -43.40 -2.29 2.41
C VAL A 449 -42.15 -1.58 2.97
N LYS A 450 -41.59 -0.64 2.21
CA LYS A 450 -40.42 0.18 2.53
C LYS A 450 -40.75 1.65 2.30
N THR A 451 -40.01 2.54 2.99
CA THR A 451 -39.96 3.97 2.67
C THR A 451 -38.79 4.20 1.72
N LEU A 452 -39.07 4.77 0.54
CA LEU A 452 -38.12 4.97 -0.55
C LEU A 452 -37.91 6.45 -0.81
N ASN A 453 -36.67 6.90 -0.79
CA ASN A 453 -36.26 8.26 -1.15
C ASN A 453 -35.84 8.37 -2.61
N GLY A 454 -35.51 7.25 -3.26
CA GLY A 454 -35.16 7.23 -4.68
C GLY A 454 -34.75 5.87 -5.18
N PHE A 455 -34.24 5.88 -6.41
CA PHE A 455 -33.80 4.70 -7.17
C PHE A 455 -32.32 4.82 -7.55
N THR A 456 -31.62 3.70 -7.66
CA THR A 456 -30.25 3.66 -8.21
C THR A 456 -30.16 2.73 -9.40
N LEU A 457 -29.27 3.06 -10.34
CA LEU A 457 -28.96 2.20 -11.48
C LEU A 457 -27.47 2.24 -11.78
N SER A 458 -26.91 1.06 -12.06
CA SER A 458 -25.59 0.89 -12.65
C SER A 458 -25.74 0.29 -14.04
N GLN A 459 -25.15 0.93 -15.05
CA GLN A 459 -25.01 0.30 -16.36
C GLN A 459 -24.12 -0.94 -16.26
N ARG A 460 -24.10 -1.73 -17.35
CA ARG A 460 -23.12 -2.81 -17.49
C ARG A 460 -21.70 -2.26 -17.36
N VAL A 461 -20.83 -3.01 -16.67
CA VAL A 461 -19.41 -2.66 -16.50
C VAL A 461 -18.69 -2.52 -17.85
N ASP A 462 -19.07 -3.31 -18.85
CA ASP A 462 -18.50 -3.28 -20.21
C ASP A 462 -18.99 -2.11 -21.09
N GLY A 463 -19.95 -1.30 -20.60
CA GLY A 463 -20.46 -0.13 -21.32
C GLY A 463 -21.28 -0.45 -22.58
N LEU A 464 -21.68 -1.71 -22.79
CA LEU A 464 -22.45 -2.11 -23.97
C LEU A 464 -23.95 -2.04 -23.69
N LYS A 465 -24.74 -1.68 -24.71
CA LYS A 465 -26.22 -1.71 -24.68
C LYS A 465 -26.81 -0.90 -23.52
N THR A 466 -26.23 0.26 -23.26
CA THR A 466 -26.62 1.12 -22.14
C THR A 466 -28.01 1.72 -22.36
N VAL A 467 -28.78 1.78 -21.27
CA VAL A 467 -30.11 2.36 -21.28
C VAL A 467 -30.00 3.87 -21.17
N LYS A 468 -30.93 4.60 -21.77
CA LYS A 468 -30.95 6.07 -21.74
C LYS A 468 -32.13 6.55 -20.91
N ASN A 469 -33.35 6.43 -21.40
CA ASN A 469 -34.52 6.90 -20.66
C ASN A 469 -35.19 5.74 -19.92
N ILE A 470 -35.52 5.99 -18.66
CA ILE A 470 -36.26 5.07 -17.81
C ILE A 470 -37.43 5.77 -17.13
N GLU A 471 -38.42 4.98 -16.76
CA GLU A 471 -39.51 5.37 -15.88
C GLU A 471 -39.55 4.41 -14.69
N VAL A 472 -39.66 4.98 -13.48
CA VAL A 472 -39.77 4.22 -12.23
C VAL A 472 -41.18 4.39 -11.69
N GLN A 473 -41.80 3.26 -11.34
CA GLN A 473 -43.14 3.20 -10.81
C GLN A 473 -43.18 2.34 -9.55
N LEU A 474 -44.10 2.64 -8.63
CA LEU A 474 -44.22 1.96 -7.35
C LEU A 474 -45.64 1.43 -7.13
N SER A 475 -45.77 0.33 -6.37
CA SER A 475 -47.07 -0.22 -5.96
C SER A 475 -46.98 -0.95 -4.62
N ASN A 476 -48.14 -1.14 -3.97
CA ASN A 476 -48.33 -2.10 -2.86
C ASN A 476 -49.08 -3.36 -3.30
N ASN A 477 -49.38 -3.49 -4.60
CA ASN A 477 -49.97 -4.66 -5.21
C ASN A 477 -48.97 -5.26 -6.24
N PRO A 478 -48.79 -6.60 -6.29
CA PRO A 478 -47.80 -7.22 -7.17
C PRO A 478 -48.10 -7.08 -8.67
N THR A 479 -49.33 -6.74 -9.05
CA THR A 479 -49.78 -6.74 -10.45
C THR A 479 -50.37 -5.40 -10.92
N THR A 480 -51.13 -4.70 -10.08
CA THR A 480 -51.87 -3.48 -10.45
C THR A 480 -51.41 -2.25 -9.64
N ASN A 481 -52.00 -1.08 -9.93
CA ASN A 481 -51.83 0.17 -9.18
C ASN A 481 -50.38 0.70 -9.14
N PHE A 482 -49.61 0.46 -10.19
CA PHE A 482 -48.29 1.08 -10.34
C PHE A 482 -48.43 2.56 -10.67
N VAL A 483 -47.86 3.42 -9.84
CA VAL A 483 -47.86 4.88 -9.99
C VAL A 483 -46.45 5.35 -10.34
N THR A 484 -46.33 6.19 -11.37
CA THR A 484 -45.07 6.80 -11.78
C THR A 484 -44.57 7.78 -10.73
N VAL A 485 -43.34 7.58 -10.29
CA VAL A 485 -42.66 8.46 -9.33
C VAL A 485 -41.54 9.28 -9.98
N GLY A 486 -41.16 8.94 -11.20
CA GLY A 486 -40.24 9.74 -11.99
C GLY A 486 -39.88 9.12 -13.33
N THR A 487 -39.42 9.98 -14.23
CA THR A 487 -38.77 9.63 -15.50
C THR A 487 -37.37 10.20 -15.48
N PHE A 488 -36.37 9.41 -15.82
CA PHE A 488 -34.97 9.76 -15.67
C PHE A 488 -34.19 9.45 -16.93
N GLU A 489 -33.21 10.30 -17.25
CA GLU A 489 -32.16 9.99 -18.22
C GLU A 489 -30.95 9.45 -17.45
N VAL A 490 -30.54 8.22 -17.76
CA VAL A 490 -29.39 7.56 -17.16
C VAL A 490 -28.12 8.01 -17.90
N PRO A 491 -27.08 8.47 -17.18
CA PRO A 491 -25.80 8.81 -17.79
C PRO A 491 -25.18 7.63 -18.57
N ASN A 492 -24.57 7.91 -19.72
CA ASN A 492 -23.86 6.90 -20.51
C ASN A 492 -22.48 6.57 -19.94
N ASN A 493 -22.44 6.01 -18.74
CA ASN A 493 -21.22 5.55 -18.08
C ASN A 493 -21.52 4.35 -17.17
N ASN A 494 -20.49 3.70 -16.63
CA ASN A 494 -20.62 2.54 -15.76
C ASN A 494 -20.67 2.89 -14.26
N ARG A 495 -20.92 4.14 -13.90
CA ARG A 495 -21.04 4.56 -12.50
C ARG A 495 -22.45 4.30 -11.99
N LYS A 496 -22.57 3.86 -10.74
CA LYS A 496 -23.86 3.81 -10.05
C LYS A 496 -24.39 5.23 -9.93
N THR A 497 -25.56 5.48 -10.51
CA THR A 497 -26.24 6.78 -10.49
C THR A 497 -27.44 6.72 -9.56
N LYS A 498 -27.69 7.81 -8.83
CA LYS A 498 -28.88 8.00 -8.00
C LYS A 498 -29.91 8.89 -8.68
N PHE A 499 -31.16 8.55 -8.45
CA PHE A 499 -32.32 9.27 -8.93
C PHE A 499 -33.28 9.50 -7.74
N PRO A 500 -33.14 10.62 -7.01
CA PRO A 500 -34.03 10.97 -5.92
C PRO A 500 -35.47 11.17 -6.42
N PHE A 501 -36.44 10.74 -5.62
CA PHE A 501 -37.83 11.12 -5.81
C PHE A 501 -38.07 12.53 -5.23
N SER A 502 -39.15 13.17 -5.66
CA SER A 502 -39.52 14.52 -5.18
C SER A 502 -39.87 14.55 -3.68
N ALA A 503 -40.32 13.41 -3.14
CA ALA A 503 -40.58 13.20 -1.72
C ALA A 503 -40.48 11.70 -1.40
N PRO A 504 -40.22 11.31 -0.13
CA PRO A 504 -40.25 9.92 0.28
C PRO A 504 -41.58 9.23 -0.07
N GLN A 505 -41.51 8.05 -0.67
CA GLN A 505 -42.65 7.22 -1.08
C GLN A 505 -42.73 5.95 -0.24
N THR A 506 -43.90 5.31 -0.15
CA THR A 506 -44.04 4.01 0.53
C THR A 506 -44.57 2.95 -0.42
N ALA A 507 -43.83 1.87 -0.59
CA ALA A 507 -44.16 0.80 -1.53
C ALA A 507 -43.51 -0.53 -1.15
N ARG A 508 -44.08 -1.64 -1.62
CA ARG A 508 -43.47 -2.98 -1.57
C ARG A 508 -42.89 -3.40 -2.92
N TYR A 509 -43.50 -2.95 -4.00
CA TYR A 509 -43.13 -3.34 -5.35
C TYR A 509 -42.65 -2.13 -6.14
N PHE A 510 -41.68 -2.34 -7.00
CA PHE A 510 -41.33 -1.36 -8.03
C PHE A 510 -41.41 -1.97 -9.43
N ARG A 511 -41.73 -1.13 -10.40
CA ARG A 511 -41.64 -1.44 -11.83
C ARG A 511 -40.67 -0.46 -12.47
N LEU A 512 -39.62 -0.99 -13.09
CA LEU A 512 -38.73 -0.24 -13.96
C LEU A 512 -39.19 -0.42 -15.40
N VAL A 513 -39.25 0.68 -16.15
CA VAL A 513 -39.62 0.69 -17.58
C VAL A 513 -38.49 1.38 -18.34
N VAL A 514 -37.80 0.64 -19.20
CA VAL A 514 -36.79 1.20 -20.11
C VAL A 514 -37.48 1.65 -21.38
N THR A 515 -37.35 2.92 -21.74
CA THR A 515 -38.04 3.54 -22.88
C THR A 515 -37.12 3.91 -24.03
N SER A 516 -35.81 4.04 -23.79
CA SER A 516 -34.82 4.23 -24.86
C SER A 516 -33.42 3.77 -24.45
N ASN A 517 -32.54 3.58 -25.43
CA ASN A 517 -31.12 3.24 -25.27
C ASN A 517 -30.22 4.32 -25.88
N TRP A 518 -28.97 4.43 -25.41
CA TRP A 518 -28.01 5.40 -25.94
C TRP A 518 -27.59 5.11 -27.38
N ASP A 519 -27.59 3.85 -27.80
CA ASP A 519 -27.25 3.43 -29.16
C ASP A 519 -28.44 3.48 -30.13
N GLY A 520 -29.62 3.90 -29.66
CA GLY A 520 -30.86 3.99 -30.45
C GLY A 520 -31.49 2.64 -30.82
N THR A 521 -30.92 1.51 -30.38
CA THR A 521 -31.45 0.17 -30.67
C THR A 521 -32.50 -0.25 -29.63
N ASN A 522 -33.15 -1.39 -29.84
CA ASN A 522 -34.05 -2.01 -28.86
C ASN A 522 -33.33 -2.94 -27.87
N ASP A 523 -32.02 -3.19 -28.07
CA ASP A 523 -31.23 -4.10 -27.23
C ASP A 523 -30.74 -3.36 -25.99
N SER A 524 -31.35 -3.66 -24.84
CA SER A 524 -31.04 -3.03 -23.56
C SER A 524 -30.27 -3.97 -22.65
N GLY A 525 -29.33 -3.41 -21.88
CA GLY A 525 -28.63 -4.09 -20.81
C GLY A 525 -28.46 -3.19 -19.59
N ILE A 526 -28.62 -3.78 -18.41
CA ILE A 526 -28.49 -3.10 -17.11
C ILE A 526 -27.67 -4.01 -16.21
N GLY A 527 -26.68 -3.43 -15.51
CA GLY A 527 -25.89 -4.17 -14.54
C GLY A 527 -26.73 -4.44 -13.30
N GLU A 528 -27.09 -3.37 -12.58
CA GLU A 528 -27.69 -3.48 -11.25
C GLU A 528 -28.66 -2.32 -10.98
N VAL A 529 -29.71 -2.58 -10.20
CA VAL A 529 -30.71 -1.58 -9.78
C VAL A 529 -31.00 -1.66 -8.30
N GLY A 530 -31.27 -0.54 -7.65
CA GLY A 530 -31.54 -0.48 -6.21
C GLY A 530 -32.51 0.62 -5.83
N MET A 531 -32.79 0.70 -4.53
CA MET A 531 -33.57 1.77 -3.90
C MET A 531 -32.79 2.30 -2.69
N PHE A 532 -33.01 3.55 -2.29
CA PHE A 532 -32.43 4.14 -1.09
C PHE A 532 -33.42 5.04 -0.34
#